data_AF-V4XX21-F1
#
_entry.id   AF-V4XX21-F1
#
_cell.length_a   1.000
_cell.length_b   1.000
_cell.length_c   1.000
_cell.angle_alpha   90.00
_cell.angle_beta   90.00
_cell.angle_gamma   90.00
#
_symmetry.space_group_name_H-M   'P 1'
#
loop_
_entity.id
_entity.type
_entity.pdbx_description
1 polymer ?
#
loop_
_entity_poly.entity_id
_entity_poly.type
_entity_poly.pdbx_seq_one_letter_code
_entity_poly.pdbx_strand_id
1 'polypeptide(L)'
;MTRRISRRTALAGVGLAAGSAGCIGRARNIMGREAASQLVLEIRATPADEDPNGIRIARTLAENLNAIGVDARVNTLSGTGLRRTVLLNHDFDVYVGQYTEVLPFDPDALYGLTHSQFTAEPGWQNPFGFTDLAVDDLLEAQRTASESERPAVVADLQQAVCEQQPFTVVGFPDALAAARTDRFVGWEAGPPVSATGLLGLRHVGEQPEDDEPTTLRLATTDGRIAENWNPIAAEYRRYGTFVSLVYDRLATTDGEQVIPWLAREWEWIDPQTLEVTLRDGTWHDGEPLTASDVAFTYAFLQDTSMGSAEAPVPAPRLRGRSSV
;
A
#
# COMPACT_ATOMS: atom_id res chain seq x y z
N MET A 1 14.89 49.64 -44.58
CA MET A 1 14.15 48.96 -45.68
C MET A 1 13.84 47.54 -45.25
N THR A 2 12.58 47.31 -44.90
CA THR A 2 12.00 46.04 -44.44
C THR A 2 11.66 45.15 -45.62
N ARG A 3 12.19 43.91 -45.65
CA ARG A 3 11.79 42.90 -46.66
C ARG A 3 10.82 41.91 -46.04
N ARG A 4 9.61 41.88 -46.60
CA ARG A 4 8.50 40.97 -46.27
C ARG A 4 8.81 39.56 -46.78
N ILE A 5 8.64 38.55 -45.93
CA ILE A 5 8.58 37.14 -46.34
C ILE A 5 7.11 36.80 -46.64
N SER A 6 6.88 36.21 -47.82
CA SER A 6 5.57 35.90 -48.40
C SER A 6 4.98 34.60 -47.85
N ARG A 7 3.65 34.58 -47.66
CA ARG A 7 2.81 33.50 -47.13
C ARG A 7 2.62 32.29 -48.07
N ARG A 8 3.60 31.94 -48.92
CA ARG A 8 3.43 30.89 -49.96
C ARG A 8 4.41 29.72 -49.92
N THR A 9 5.15 29.54 -48.83
CA THR A 9 5.95 28.33 -48.57
C THR A 9 5.56 27.63 -47.28
N ALA A 10 4.46 28.06 -46.64
CA ALA A 10 3.73 27.27 -45.67
C ALA A 10 2.77 26.34 -46.45
N LEU A 11 2.81 25.03 -46.17
CA LEU A 11 1.99 23.95 -46.76
C LEU A 11 2.54 23.31 -48.05
N ALA A 12 3.60 22.53 -47.91
CA ALA A 12 3.79 21.30 -48.69
C ALA A 12 4.72 20.38 -47.91
N GLY A 13 4.18 19.27 -47.39
CA GLY A 13 4.97 18.25 -46.68
C GLY A 13 4.49 17.89 -45.27
N VAL A 14 3.18 17.85 -45.04
CA VAL A 14 2.62 17.01 -43.97
C VAL A 14 2.42 15.62 -44.59
N GLY A 15 3.18 14.63 -44.11
CA GLY A 15 3.04 13.25 -44.54
C GLY A 15 3.85 12.33 -43.63
N LEU A 16 3.12 11.51 -42.86
CA LEU A 16 3.56 10.43 -41.96
C LEU A 16 4.15 10.86 -40.61
N ALA A 17 3.28 11.07 -39.62
CA ALA A 17 3.61 10.90 -38.21
C ALA A 17 2.97 9.59 -37.73
N ALA A 18 3.76 8.52 -37.75
CA ALA A 18 3.45 7.25 -37.08
C ALA A 18 4.68 6.88 -36.24
N GLY A 19 4.47 6.68 -34.94
CA GLY A 19 5.39 5.99 -34.04
C GLY A 19 6.53 6.82 -33.44
N SER A 20 6.67 6.72 -32.11
CA SER A 20 7.71 7.25 -31.23
C SER A 20 7.56 8.70 -30.74
N ALA A 21 6.81 8.85 -29.66
CA ALA A 21 6.98 9.95 -28.69
C ALA A 21 8.32 9.74 -27.96
N GLY A 22 9.42 9.99 -28.65
CA GLY A 22 10.76 9.90 -28.13
C GLY A 22 11.70 10.42 -29.20
N CYS A 23 12.41 11.51 -28.90
CA CYS A 23 13.33 12.24 -29.79
C CYS A 23 12.74 13.43 -30.59
N ILE A 24 12.05 14.37 -29.93
CA ILE A 24 12.06 15.77 -30.40
C ILE A 24 12.50 16.67 -29.24
N GLY A 25 13.80 16.63 -28.95
CA GLY A 25 14.45 17.50 -27.96
C GLY A 25 15.93 17.77 -28.25
N ARG A 26 16.46 17.40 -29.42
CA ARG A 26 17.87 17.60 -29.79
C ARG A 26 18.01 18.26 -31.16
N ALA A 27 17.73 19.55 -31.22
CA ALA A 27 18.26 20.43 -32.27
C ALA A 27 18.09 21.91 -31.93
N ARG A 28 18.62 22.37 -30.78
CA ARG A 28 19.03 23.76 -30.55
C ARG A 28 19.83 23.81 -29.25
N ASN A 29 21.15 23.89 -29.36
CA ASN A 29 22.06 24.60 -28.44
C ASN A 29 23.52 24.32 -28.84
N ILE A 30 24.00 24.96 -29.91
CA ILE A 30 25.44 25.05 -30.24
C ILE A 30 26.02 26.42 -29.87
N MET A 31 25.24 27.34 -29.30
CA MET A 31 25.75 28.63 -28.81
C MET A 31 25.13 28.99 -27.46
N GLY A 32 25.72 28.44 -26.41
CA GLY A 32 25.35 28.63 -25.01
C GLY A 32 25.91 27.49 -24.18
N ARG A 33 27.20 27.53 -23.84
CA ARG A 33 27.79 26.58 -22.89
C ARG A 33 27.28 26.92 -21.49
N GLU A 34 26.07 26.51 -21.16
CA GLU A 34 25.86 26.00 -19.81
C GLU A 34 26.56 24.64 -19.79
N ALA A 35 27.59 24.50 -18.96
CA ALA A 35 28.16 23.19 -18.69
C ALA A 35 27.00 22.29 -18.26
N ALA A 36 26.91 21.07 -18.82
CA ALA A 36 25.95 20.08 -18.33
C ALA A 36 26.18 19.95 -16.81
N SER A 37 25.27 20.50 -16.01
CA SER A 37 25.34 20.40 -14.56
C SER A 37 25.22 18.93 -14.21
N GLN A 38 26.08 18.44 -13.31
CA GLN A 38 26.00 17.08 -12.80
C GLN A 38 24.58 16.86 -12.24
N LEU A 39 23.96 15.73 -12.59
CA LEU A 39 22.67 15.36 -12.00
C LEU A 39 22.88 15.14 -10.51
N VAL A 40 22.12 15.87 -9.68
CA VAL A 40 22.10 15.72 -8.23
C VAL A 40 20.78 15.04 -7.86
N LEU A 41 20.85 14.01 -7.03
CA LEU A 41 19.67 13.29 -6.52
C LEU A 41 19.73 13.17 -5.00
N GLU A 42 18.61 13.41 -4.34
CA GLU A 42 18.43 13.14 -2.92
C GLU A 42 17.66 11.82 -2.70
N ILE A 43 18.27 10.91 -1.95
CA ILE A 43 17.65 9.63 -1.56
C ILE A 43 17.17 9.74 -0.12
N ARG A 44 15.85 9.75 0.07
CA ARG A 44 15.22 9.84 1.40
C ARG A 44 15.01 8.46 2.00
N ALA A 45 15.46 8.24 3.24
CA ALA A 45 15.31 6.97 3.95
C ALA A 45 15.12 7.20 5.45
N THR A 46 14.71 6.18 6.20
CA THR A 46 14.74 6.23 7.67
C THR A 46 16.16 5.90 8.20
N PRO A 47 16.49 6.29 9.46
CA PRO A 47 17.78 5.97 10.04
C PRO A 47 17.85 4.49 10.46
N ALA A 48 19.06 4.02 10.78
CA ALA A 48 19.35 2.60 10.98
C ALA A 48 18.65 1.97 12.20
N ASP A 49 18.28 2.77 13.20
CA ASP A 49 17.53 2.35 14.38
C ASP A 49 16.04 2.07 14.05
N GLU A 50 15.49 2.73 13.04
CA GLU A 50 14.13 2.48 12.54
C GLU A 50 14.09 1.43 11.41
N ASP A 51 15.03 1.49 10.45
CA ASP A 51 15.15 0.52 9.35
C ASP A 51 16.62 0.33 8.92
N PRO A 52 17.33 -0.66 9.49
CA PRO A 52 18.72 -0.93 9.11
C PRO A 52 18.85 -1.45 7.67
N ASN A 53 17.81 -2.07 7.11
CA ASN A 53 17.84 -2.58 5.74
C ASN A 53 17.64 -1.46 4.73
N GLY A 54 16.65 -0.59 4.97
CA GLY A 54 16.35 0.57 4.11
C GLY A 54 17.54 1.52 3.99
N ILE A 55 18.20 1.86 5.09
CA ILE A 55 19.39 2.73 5.04
C ILE A 55 20.58 2.09 4.32
N ARG A 56 20.74 0.76 4.42
CA ARG A 56 21.78 0.03 3.67
C ARG A 56 21.51 0.10 2.17
N ILE A 57 20.27 -0.14 1.76
CA ILE A 57 19.84 -0.02 0.36
C ILE A 57 20.10 1.41 -0.16
N ALA A 58 19.70 2.44 0.59
CA ALA A 58 19.90 3.83 0.20
C ALA A 58 21.38 4.19 0.00
N ARG A 59 22.26 3.75 0.92
CA ARG A 59 23.70 3.98 0.83
C ARG A 59 24.32 3.27 -0.37
N THR A 60 24.00 1.99 -0.56
CA THR A 60 24.51 1.23 -1.71
C THR A 60 24.02 1.82 -3.04
N LEU A 61 22.77 2.28 -3.11
CA LEU A 61 22.25 2.98 -4.29
C LEU A 61 23.02 4.29 -4.54
N ALA A 62 23.24 5.08 -3.50
CA ALA A 62 24.02 6.32 -3.60
C ALA A 62 25.46 6.04 -4.09
N GLU A 63 26.13 5.02 -3.53
CA GLU A 63 27.47 4.61 -3.94
C GLU A 63 27.52 4.23 -5.43
N ASN A 64 26.57 3.42 -5.90
CA ASN A 64 26.48 3.01 -7.30
C ASN A 64 26.21 4.19 -8.24
N LEU A 65 25.31 5.11 -7.86
CA LEU A 65 25.00 6.32 -8.64
C LEU A 65 26.21 7.26 -8.72
N ASN A 66 26.91 7.47 -7.61
CA ASN A 66 28.13 8.28 -7.58
C ASN A 66 29.24 7.67 -8.43
N ALA A 67 29.37 6.34 -8.47
CA ALA A 67 30.36 5.65 -9.30
C ALA A 67 30.15 5.88 -10.81
N ILE A 68 28.92 6.16 -11.24
CA ILE A 68 28.58 6.49 -12.64
C ILE A 68 28.42 8.00 -12.91
N GLY A 69 28.76 8.85 -11.93
CA GLY A 69 28.80 10.31 -12.08
C GLY A 69 27.51 11.06 -11.71
N VAL A 70 26.54 10.42 -11.05
CA VAL A 70 25.35 11.09 -10.48
C VAL A 70 25.63 11.43 -9.02
N ASP A 71 25.54 12.71 -8.63
CA ASP A 71 25.75 13.17 -7.24
C ASP A 71 24.54 12.77 -6.40
N ALA A 72 24.59 11.56 -5.85
CA ALA A 72 23.51 11.01 -5.03
C ALA A 72 23.83 11.17 -3.54
N ARG A 73 22.89 11.77 -2.79
CA ARG A 73 23.05 12.06 -1.36
C ARG A 73 21.93 11.42 -0.56
N VAL A 74 22.29 10.69 0.50
CA VAL A 74 21.30 10.09 1.40
C VAL A 74 20.90 11.11 2.47
N ASN A 75 19.61 11.38 2.59
CA ASN A 75 19.02 12.17 3.66
C ASN A 75 18.14 11.28 4.53
N THR A 76 18.41 11.27 5.84
CA THR A 76 17.64 10.47 6.80
C THR A 76 16.56 11.30 7.47
N LEU A 77 15.33 10.80 7.45
CA LEU A 77 14.17 11.40 8.10
C LEU A 77 13.58 10.40 9.09
N SER A 78 12.95 10.87 10.17
CA SER A 78 12.14 9.98 11.02
C SER A 78 11.05 9.31 10.19
N GLY A 79 10.54 8.15 10.60
CA GLY A 79 9.49 7.45 9.84
C GLY A 79 8.23 8.29 9.59
N THR A 80 7.87 9.19 10.49
CA THR A 80 6.77 10.15 10.29
C THR A 80 7.16 11.27 9.33
N GLY A 81 8.41 11.76 9.41
CA GLY A 81 8.95 12.73 8.46
C GLY A 81 8.96 12.18 7.03
N LEU A 82 9.47 10.95 6.84
CA LEU A 82 9.52 10.29 5.54
C LEU A 82 8.13 10.13 4.93
N ARG A 83 7.14 9.65 5.71
CA ARG A 83 5.77 9.47 5.23
C ARG A 83 5.09 10.78 4.86
N ARG A 84 5.25 11.83 5.67
CA ARG A 84 4.74 13.16 5.33
C ARG A 84 5.34 13.67 4.03
N THR A 85 6.65 13.54 3.90
CA THR A 85 7.40 13.95 2.73
C THR A 85 6.95 13.23 1.45
N VAL A 86 6.82 11.89 1.52
CA VAL A 86 6.53 11.05 0.36
C VAL A 86 5.04 11.05 0.02
N LEU A 87 4.16 10.88 1.01
CA LEU A 87 2.73 10.64 0.80
C LEU A 87 1.89 11.92 0.79
N LEU A 88 2.32 12.98 1.48
CA LEU A 88 1.53 14.22 1.55
C LEU A 88 2.11 15.33 0.69
N ASN A 89 3.44 15.50 0.72
CA ASN A 89 4.09 16.60 0.03
C ASN A 89 4.57 16.23 -1.38
N HIS A 90 4.70 14.93 -1.69
CA HIS A 90 5.31 14.43 -2.93
C HIS A 90 6.66 15.11 -3.24
N ASP A 91 7.42 15.39 -2.19
CA ASP A 91 8.69 16.10 -2.26
C ASP A 91 9.80 15.07 -2.11
N PHE A 92 10.23 14.42 -3.18
CA PHE A 92 11.39 13.53 -3.16
C PHE A 92 11.86 13.27 -4.59
N ASP A 93 13.16 12.99 -4.76
CA ASP A 93 13.66 12.44 -6.02
C ASP A 93 13.58 10.92 -5.99
N VAL A 94 14.13 10.33 -4.93
CA VAL A 94 14.10 8.89 -4.64
C VAL A 94 13.83 8.71 -3.15
N TYR A 95 13.04 7.70 -2.78
CA TYR A 95 12.97 7.26 -1.39
C TYR A 95 13.12 5.75 -1.30
N VAL A 96 13.67 5.30 -0.17
CA VAL A 96 13.67 3.89 0.23
C VAL A 96 12.66 3.75 1.35
N GLY A 97 11.60 3.00 1.09
CA GLY A 97 10.54 2.74 2.04
C GLY A 97 10.12 1.27 2.01
N GLN A 98 9.49 0.85 3.09
CA GLN A 98 8.86 -0.45 3.18
C GLN A 98 7.38 -0.33 2.84
N TYR A 99 6.93 -1.10 1.85
CA TYR A 99 5.51 -1.31 1.64
C TYR A 99 5.01 -2.37 2.63
N THR A 100 4.10 -1.98 3.52
CA THR A 100 3.55 -2.86 4.55
C THR A 100 2.15 -3.29 4.17
N GLU A 101 2.00 -4.55 3.79
CA GLU A 101 0.70 -5.17 3.53
C GLU A 101 0.50 -6.35 4.48
N VAL A 102 -0.74 -6.61 4.85
CA VAL A 102 -1.12 -7.72 5.73
C VAL A 102 -0.94 -9.02 4.96
N LEU A 103 -0.38 -10.04 5.60
CA LEU A 103 -0.33 -11.39 5.02
C LEU A 103 -1.69 -12.10 5.19
N PRO A 104 -2.13 -12.89 4.19
CA PRO A 104 -1.48 -13.13 2.89
C PRO A 104 -1.51 -11.91 1.97
N PHE A 105 -0.43 -11.71 1.20
CA PHE A 105 -0.33 -10.60 0.24
C PHE A 105 -1.29 -10.85 -0.92
N ASP A 106 -2.26 -9.96 -1.09
CA ASP A 106 -3.15 -9.95 -2.25
C ASP A 106 -2.65 -8.92 -3.29
N PRO A 107 -2.48 -9.29 -4.57
CA PRO A 107 -2.09 -8.38 -5.65
C PRO A 107 -2.98 -7.13 -5.80
N ASP A 108 -4.20 -7.12 -5.26
CA ASP A 108 -5.07 -5.93 -5.16
C ASP A 108 -4.46 -4.77 -4.37
N ALA A 109 -3.44 -5.04 -3.57
CA ALA A 109 -2.56 -4.03 -2.99
C ALA A 109 -2.00 -3.04 -4.04
N LEU A 110 -1.78 -3.49 -5.27
CA LEU A 110 -1.32 -2.63 -6.38
C LEU A 110 -2.33 -1.54 -6.75
N TYR A 111 -3.63 -1.77 -6.56
CA TYR A 111 -4.67 -0.78 -6.89
C TYR A 111 -4.43 0.53 -6.13
N GLY A 112 -4.32 0.47 -4.81
CA GLY A 112 -4.00 1.65 -4.00
C GLY A 112 -2.61 2.25 -4.30
N LEU A 113 -1.69 1.43 -4.80
CA LEU A 113 -0.29 1.81 -4.99
C LEU A 113 0.00 2.45 -6.36
N THR A 114 -0.76 2.12 -7.41
CA THR A 114 -0.46 2.53 -8.78
C THR A 114 -1.65 3.06 -9.58
N HIS A 115 -2.88 3.02 -9.07
CA HIS A 115 -4.03 3.50 -9.85
C HIS A 115 -3.99 5.04 -10.06
N SER A 116 -4.22 5.49 -11.29
CA SER A 116 -4.06 6.89 -11.69
C SER A 116 -5.02 7.86 -10.99
N GLN A 117 -6.19 7.36 -10.56
CA GLN A 117 -7.17 8.15 -9.81
C GLN A 117 -6.60 8.86 -8.57
N PHE A 118 -5.55 8.29 -7.97
CA PHE A 118 -4.94 8.81 -6.75
C PHE A 118 -3.84 9.85 -6.99
N THR A 119 -3.43 10.09 -8.25
CA THR A 119 -2.33 11.00 -8.60
C THR A 119 -2.60 12.45 -8.20
N ALA A 120 -3.85 12.89 -8.29
CA ALA A 120 -4.24 14.28 -8.02
C ALA A 120 -4.56 14.56 -6.55
N GLU A 121 -4.47 13.55 -5.68
CA GLU A 121 -5.03 13.59 -4.34
C GLU A 121 -3.94 13.48 -3.27
N PRO A 122 -3.89 14.37 -2.28
CA PRO A 122 -3.03 14.17 -1.11
C PRO A 122 -3.49 12.93 -0.36
N GLY A 123 -2.65 11.91 -0.23
CA GLY A 123 -3.11 10.62 0.28
C GLY A 123 -2.03 9.57 0.43
N TRP A 124 -2.39 8.44 1.04
CA TRP A 124 -1.46 7.32 1.23
C TRP A 124 -1.53 6.34 0.05
N GLN A 125 -1.92 6.85 -1.13
CA GLN A 125 -2.09 6.12 -2.37
C GLN A 125 -1.16 6.71 -3.42
N ASN A 126 -0.73 5.87 -4.36
CA ASN A 126 0.06 6.28 -5.53
C ASN A 126 1.09 7.40 -5.27
N PRO A 127 2.05 7.16 -4.36
CA PRO A 127 3.03 8.19 -3.99
C PRO A 127 3.97 8.57 -5.14
N PHE A 128 3.96 7.79 -6.22
CA PHE A 128 4.83 7.96 -7.37
C PHE A 128 4.26 8.96 -8.38
N GLY A 129 2.99 9.36 -8.24
CA GLY A 129 2.27 10.10 -9.27
C GLY A 129 2.17 9.31 -10.58
N PHE A 130 2.13 7.99 -10.49
CA PHE A 130 2.11 7.10 -11.65
C PHE A 130 0.76 7.17 -12.36
N THR A 131 0.77 7.16 -13.68
CA THR A 131 -0.46 7.21 -14.48
C THR A 131 -0.29 6.40 -15.75
N ASP A 132 -1.07 5.35 -15.89
CA ASP A 132 -1.08 4.48 -17.07
C ASP A 132 -2.45 3.81 -17.20
N LEU A 133 -3.15 4.09 -18.30
CA LEU A 133 -4.50 3.61 -18.53
C LEU A 133 -4.57 2.08 -18.71
N ALA A 134 -3.53 1.46 -19.29
CA ALA A 134 -3.51 0.01 -19.45
C ALA A 134 -3.32 -0.67 -18.10
N VAL A 135 -2.52 -0.07 -17.20
CA VAL A 135 -2.41 -0.53 -15.82
C VAL A 135 -3.74 -0.34 -15.07
N ASP A 136 -4.40 0.81 -15.21
CA ASP A 136 -5.72 1.05 -14.59
C ASP A 136 -6.76 0.01 -15.03
N ASP A 137 -6.86 -0.28 -16.33
CA ASP A 137 -7.79 -1.28 -16.88
C ASP A 137 -7.53 -2.68 -16.27
N LEU A 138 -6.25 -3.07 -16.12
CA LEU A 138 -5.87 -4.35 -15.53
C LEU A 138 -6.14 -4.41 -14.02
N LEU A 139 -5.95 -3.30 -13.32
CA LEU A 139 -6.27 -3.15 -11.90
C LEU A 139 -7.76 -3.30 -11.64
N GLU A 140 -8.61 -2.70 -12.47
CA GLU A 140 -10.07 -2.85 -12.40
C GLU A 140 -10.51 -4.26 -12.83
N ALA A 141 -9.92 -4.83 -13.88
CA ALA A 141 -10.22 -6.17 -14.34
C ALA A 141 -9.93 -7.24 -13.28
N GLN A 142 -8.83 -7.12 -12.54
CA GLN A 142 -8.49 -8.05 -11.45
C GLN A 142 -9.59 -8.16 -10.39
N ARG A 143 -10.32 -7.08 -10.12
CA ARG A 143 -11.37 -7.02 -9.07
C ARG A 143 -12.68 -7.66 -9.49
N THR A 144 -12.89 -7.79 -10.79
CA THR A 144 -14.14 -8.31 -11.37
C THR A 144 -13.95 -9.67 -12.05
N ALA A 145 -12.69 -10.09 -12.26
CA ALA A 145 -12.34 -11.38 -12.84
C ALA A 145 -12.77 -12.55 -11.94
N SER A 146 -13.18 -13.65 -12.59
CA SER A 146 -13.43 -14.91 -11.90
C SER A 146 -12.15 -15.50 -11.30
N GLU A 147 -12.28 -16.41 -10.32
CA GLU A 147 -11.13 -17.09 -9.70
C GLU A 147 -10.22 -17.78 -10.73
N SER A 148 -10.78 -18.30 -11.82
CA SER A 148 -10.02 -18.96 -12.89
C SER A 148 -9.27 -17.99 -13.81
N GLU A 149 -9.75 -16.76 -13.97
CA GLU A 149 -9.20 -15.77 -14.91
C GLU A 149 -8.25 -14.78 -14.23
N ARG A 150 -8.52 -14.47 -12.96
CA ARG A 150 -7.75 -13.51 -12.16
C ARG A 150 -6.24 -13.74 -12.21
N PRO A 151 -5.69 -14.98 -12.14
CA PRO A 151 -4.25 -15.20 -12.21
C PRO A 151 -3.60 -14.69 -13.51
N ALA A 152 -4.29 -14.80 -14.65
CA ALA A 152 -3.77 -14.31 -15.93
C ALA A 152 -3.78 -12.78 -15.97
N VAL A 153 -4.87 -12.15 -15.52
CA VAL A 153 -4.98 -10.67 -15.42
C VAL A 153 -3.90 -10.11 -14.49
N VAL A 154 -3.66 -10.76 -13.35
CA VAL A 154 -2.60 -10.39 -12.40
C VAL A 154 -1.22 -10.50 -13.03
N ALA A 155 -0.96 -11.54 -13.84
CA ALA A 155 0.32 -11.72 -14.50
C ALA A 155 0.59 -10.58 -15.52
N ASP A 156 -0.41 -10.23 -16.33
CA ASP A 156 -0.34 -9.13 -17.27
C ASP A 156 -0.16 -7.78 -16.55
N LEU A 157 -0.89 -7.56 -15.44
CA LEU A 157 -0.74 -6.39 -14.58
C LEU A 157 0.69 -6.26 -14.03
N GLN A 158 1.23 -7.34 -13.47
CA GLN A 158 2.58 -7.36 -12.92
C GLN A 158 3.63 -7.08 -13.99
N GLN A 159 3.45 -7.65 -15.19
CA GLN A 159 4.33 -7.36 -16.31
C GLN A 159 4.28 -5.88 -16.70
N ALA A 160 3.08 -5.30 -16.86
CA ALA A 160 2.92 -3.89 -17.21
C ALA A 160 3.57 -2.96 -16.17
N VAL A 161 3.37 -3.22 -14.87
CA VAL A 161 4.01 -2.45 -13.79
C VAL A 161 5.55 -2.62 -13.82
N CYS A 162 6.05 -3.81 -14.12
CA CYS A 162 7.49 -4.06 -14.23
C CYS A 162 8.13 -3.39 -15.45
N GLU A 163 7.40 -3.23 -16.56
CA GLU A 163 7.86 -2.52 -17.75
C GLU A 163 7.90 -1.00 -17.52
N GLN A 164 6.91 -0.46 -16.81
CA GLN A 164 6.84 0.99 -16.52
C GLN A 164 7.72 1.43 -15.33
N GLN A 165 8.03 0.51 -14.40
CA GLN A 165 8.86 0.73 -13.21
C GLN A 165 8.53 2.00 -12.39
N PRO A 166 7.27 2.20 -11.92
CA PRO A 166 6.97 3.28 -10.98
C PRO A 166 7.73 3.14 -9.65
N PHE A 167 8.10 1.90 -9.30
CA PHE A 167 8.99 1.58 -8.19
C PHE A 167 9.81 0.33 -8.54
N THR A 168 10.85 0.06 -7.75
CA THR A 168 11.66 -1.16 -7.85
C THR A 168 11.66 -1.89 -6.52
N VAL A 169 11.28 -3.17 -6.55
CA VAL A 169 11.38 -4.05 -5.38
C VAL A 169 12.83 -4.50 -5.22
N VAL A 170 13.46 -4.12 -4.12
CA VAL A 170 14.86 -4.49 -3.82
C VAL A 170 14.94 -5.82 -3.07
N GLY A 171 13.95 -6.12 -2.23
CA GLY A 171 13.89 -7.39 -1.50
C GLY A 171 12.73 -7.44 -0.52
N PHE A 172 12.55 -8.63 0.06
CA PHE A 172 11.53 -8.90 1.06
C PHE A 172 12.22 -9.17 2.40
N PRO A 173 12.02 -8.33 3.43
CA PRO A 173 12.62 -8.57 4.72
C PRO A 173 11.95 -9.77 5.40
N ASP A 174 12.75 -10.70 5.92
CA ASP A 174 12.23 -11.79 6.75
C ASP A 174 11.67 -11.23 8.07
N ALA A 175 10.42 -11.55 8.37
CA ALA A 175 9.81 -11.25 9.66
C ALA A 175 10.33 -12.26 10.70
N LEU A 176 11.43 -11.92 11.37
CA LEU A 176 11.99 -12.75 12.43
C LEU A 176 11.21 -12.54 13.73
N ALA A 177 10.66 -13.62 14.27
CA ALA A 177 10.00 -13.64 15.57
C ALA A 177 10.71 -14.64 16.50
N ALA A 178 10.74 -14.32 17.79
CA ALA A 178 11.22 -15.22 18.83
C ALA A 178 10.07 -15.58 19.76
N ALA A 179 9.89 -16.86 20.03
CA ALA A 179 8.82 -17.38 20.87
C ALA A 179 9.36 -18.31 21.95
N ARG A 180 8.66 -18.36 23.08
CA ARG A 180 8.88 -19.35 24.13
C ARG A 180 8.04 -20.60 23.87
N THR A 181 8.71 -21.68 23.49
CA THR A 181 8.08 -22.97 23.15
C THR A 181 7.76 -23.85 24.36
N ASP A 182 8.20 -23.44 25.56
CA ASP A 182 7.95 -24.17 26.80
C ASP A 182 6.58 -23.88 27.44
N ARG A 183 5.86 -22.86 26.93
CA ARG A 183 4.53 -22.46 27.42
C ARG A 183 3.41 -22.64 26.40
N PHE A 184 3.72 -22.46 25.12
CA PHE A 184 2.76 -22.56 24.05
C PHE A 184 3.29 -23.43 22.92
N VAL A 185 2.40 -24.19 22.30
CA VAL A 185 2.63 -24.97 21.09
C VAL A 185 1.79 -24.42 19.93
N GLY A 186 2.10 -24.83 18.70
CA GLY A 186 1.37 -24.39 17.50
C GLY A 186 2.00 -23.22 16.74
N TRP A 187 3.21 -22.78 17.12
CA TRP A 187 3.94 -21.69 16.47
C TRP A 187 4.24 -21.91 14.98
N GLU A 188 4.19 -23.15 14.50
CA GLU A 188 4.47 -23.52 13.10
C GLU A 188 3.20 -23.59 12.24
N ALA A 189 2.01 -23.44 12.82
CA ALA A 189 0.73 -23.60 12.11
C ALA A 189 0.37 -22.43 11.19
N GLY A 190 1.09 -21.31 11.29
CA GLY A 190 0.86 -20.13 10.45
C GLY A 190 1.98 -19.10 10.60
N PRO A 191 1.90 -17.94 9.90
CA PRO A 191 2.90 -16.89 10.01
C PRO A 191 3.05 -16.47 11.48
N PRO A 192 4.28 -16.43 12.03
CA PRO A 192 4.49 -16.00 13.39
C PRO A 192 3.96 -14.57 13.54
N VAL A 193 3.21 -14.31 14.61
CA VAL A 193 2.51 -13.05 14.90
C VAL A 193 1.36 -12.65 13.97
N SER A 194 0.81 -13.53 13.13
CA SER A 194 -0.52 -13.27 12.53
C SER A 194 -1.63 -13.42 13.57
N ALA A 195 -2.78 -12.77 13.38
CA ALA A 195 -3.89 -12.90 14.33
C ALA A 195 -4.39 -14.36 14.41
N THR A 196 -4.60 -15.01 13.28
CA THR A 196 -5.02 -16.43 13.21
C THR A 196 -3.97 -17.36 13.83
N GLY A 197 -2.68 -17.13 13.56
CA GLY A 197 -1.59 -17.90 14.13
C GLY A 197 -1.50 -17.75 15.65
N LEU A 198 -1.70 -16.54 16.18
CA LEU A 198 -1.70 -16.29 17.62
C LEU A 198 -2.93 -16.87 18.33
N LEU A 199 -4.11 -16.80 17.70
CA LEU A 199 -5.35 -17.38 18.23
C LEU A 199 -5.35 -18.92 18.18
N GLY A 200 -4.57 -19.52 17.28
CA GLY A 200 -4.40 -20.97 17.19
C GLY A 200 -3.40 -21.56 18.19
N LEU A 201 -2.71 -20.74 18.99
CA LEU A 201 -1.77 -21.22 19.99
C LEU A 201 -2.49 -21.91 21.15
N ARG A 202 -1.89 -22.98 21.64
CA ARG A 202 -2.39 -23.74 22.79
C ARG A 202 -1.36 -23.80 23.89
N HIS A 203 -1.80 -23.76 25.14
CA HIS A 203 -0.91 -23.89 26.29
C HIS A 203 -0.33 -25.31 26.35
N VAL A 204 0.92 -25.44 26.78
CA VAL A 204 1.56 -26.75 26.95
C VAL A 204 0.85 -27.51 28.06
N GLY A 205 0.31 -28.69 27.73
CA GLY A 205 -0.41 -29.54 28.69
C GLY A 205 -1.90 -29.22 28.83
N GLU A 206 -2.42 -28.25 28.07
CA GLU A 206 -3.85 -27.92 28.01
C GLU A 206 -4.64 -29.11 27.45
N GLN A 207 -5.66 -29.53 28.20
CA GLN A 207 -6.64 -30.50 27.74
C GLN A 207 -7.83 -29.77 27.10
N PRO A 208 -8.56 -30.40 26.15
CA PRO A 208 -9.68 -29.77 25.46
C PRO A 208 -10.83 -29.29 26.39
N GLU A 209 -10.84 -29.75 27.64
CA GLU A 209 -11.86 -29.44 28.65
C GLU A 209 -11.40 -28.36 29.66
N ASP A 210 -10.14 -27.91 29.58
CA ASP A 210 -9.61 -26.86 30.44
C ASP A 210 -10.16 -25.50 29.99
N ASP A 211 -11.10 -24.96 30.76
CA ASP A 211 -11.72 -23.64 30.52
C ASP A 211 -10.98 -22.51 31.26
N GLU A 212 -9.73 -22.74 31.68
CA GLU A 212 -8.94 -21.73 32.39
C GLU A 212 -8.40 -20.67 31.43
N PRO A 213 -8.56 -19.37 31.74
CA PRO A 213 -8.10 -18.30 30.88
C PRO A 213 -6.57 -18.28 30.81
N THR A 214 -6.04 -18.60 29.63
CA THR A 214 -4.60 -18.53 29.36
C THR A 214 -4.19 -17.13 28.87
N THR A 215 -3.06 -16.62 29.36
CA THR A 215 -2.51 -15.32 28.93
C THR A 215 -1.24 -15.46 28.10
N LEU A 216 -1.29 -15.01 26.84
CA LEU A 216 -0.11 -14.80 26.01
C LEU A 216 0.42 -13.37 26.17
N ARG A 217 1.72 -13.20 26.42
CA ARG A 217 2.38 -11.89 26.48
C ARG A 217 3.26 -11.67 25.26
N LEU A 218 2.94 -10.64 24.50
CA LEU A 218 3.71 -10.23 23.31
C LEU A 218 4.66 -9.09 23.65
N ALA A 219 5.90 -9.19 23.18
CA ALA A 219 6.87 -8.10 23.22
C ALA A 219 6.96 -7.44 21.84
N THR A 220 6.84 -6.12 21.78
CA THR A 220 6.96 -5.33 20.55
C THR A 220 8.00 -4.23 20.75
N THR A 221 8.72 -3.88 19.68
CA THR A 221 9.65 -2.74 19.67
C THR A 221 8.93 -1.41 19.39
N ASP A 222 7.67 -1.47 18.94
CA ASP A 222 6.85 -0.29 18.64
C ASP A 222 5.83 -0.04 19.76
N GLY A 223 6.14 0.90 20.65
CA GLY A 223 5.28 1.27 21.79
C GLY A 223 4.03 2.06 21.40
N ARG A 224 4.01 2.67 20.20
CA ARG A 224 2.91 3.52 19.72
C ARG A 224 1.58 2.78 19.67
N ILE A 225 1.62 1.46 19.46
CA ILE A 225 0.44 0.60 19.41
C ILE A 225 -0.42 0.75 20.68
N ALA A 226 0.19 1.02 21.84
CA ALA A 226 -0.52 1.19 23.11
C ALA A 226 -1.02 2.63 23.35
N GLU A 227 -0.50 3.62 22.63
CA GLU A 227 -0.76 5.06 22.89
C GLU A 227 -2.07 5.55 22.26
N ASN A 228 -2.47 4.97 21.13
CA ASN A 228 -3.66 5.35 20.41
C ASN A 228 -4.43 4.10 20.01
N TRP A 229 -5.74 4.06 20.23
CA TRP A 229 -6.61 2.91 19.98
C TRP A 229 -7.38 3.05 18.65
N ASN A 230 -7.34 4.20 17.98
CA ASN A 230 -8.00 4.41 16.69
C ASN A 230 -7.46 3.47 15.57
N PRO A 231 -8.29 2.58 14.99
CA PRO A 231 -7.88 1.63 13.96
C PRO A 231 -7.54 2.25 12.60
N ILE A 232 -8.00 3.49 12.31
CA ILE A 232 -7.71 4.19 11.05
C ILE A 232 -6.50 5.13 11.15
N ALA A 233 -5.91 5.29 12.34
CA ALA A 233 -4.74 6.12 12.55
C ALA A 233 -3.47 5.40 12.06
N ALA A 234 -3.17 5.56 10.76
CA ALA A 234 -2.09 4.83 10.06
C ALA A 234 -0.73 4.88 10.77
N GLU A 235 -0.40 6.00 11.43
CA GLU A 235 0.85 6.16 12.18
C GLU A 235 1.02 5.15 13.32
N TYR A 236 -0.09 4.75 13.96
CA TYR A 236 -0.12 3.86 15.12
C TYR A 236 -0.44 2.40 14.76
N ARG A 237 -0.71 2.10 13.47
CA ARG A 237 -1.23 0.82 12.97
C ARG A 237 -0.34 0.14 11.94
N ARG A 238 0.98 0.31 12.11
CA ARG A 238 2.01 -0.20 11.19
C ARG A 238 1.86 -1.71 10.94
N TYR A 239 1.59 -2.48 11.99
CA TYR A 239 1.39 -3.94 11.92
C TYR A 239 -0.07 -4.28 12.16
N GLY A 240 -0.73 -4.89 11.16
CA GLY A 240 -2.15 -5.19 11.20
C GLY A 240 -2.56 -6.20 12.27
N THR A 241 -1.63 -6.93 12.87
CA THR A 241 -1.89 -7.97 13.89
C THR A 241 -2.74 -7.46 15.04
N PHE A 242 -2.32 -6.39 15.72
CA PHE A 242 -3.04 -5.90 16.90
C PHE A 242 -4.43 -5.39 16.55
N VAL A 243 -4.58 -4.72 15.40
CA VAL A 243 -5.91 -4.30 14.91
C VAL A 243 -6.80 -5.51 14.72
N SER A 244 -6.25 -6.59 14.15
CA SER A 244 -7.00 -7.80 13.84
C SER A 244 -7.33 -8.65 15.08
N LEU A 245 -6.62 -8.43 16.20
CA LEU A 245 -6.90 -9.09 17.48
C LEU A 245 -7.90 -8.30 18.35
N VAL A 246 -7.98 -6.99 18.16
CA VAL A 246 -8.83 -6.09 18.97
C VAL A 246 -10.14 -5.75 18.25
N TYR A 247 -10.13 -5.65 16.92
CA TYR A 247 -11.28 -5.26 16.11
C TYR A 247 -11.74 -6.43 15.24
N ASP A 248 -12.97 -6.87 15.48
CA ASP A 248 -13.60 -7.93 14.70
C ASP A 248 -13.92 -7.46 13.27
N ARG A 249 -13.61 -8.34 12.31
CA ARG A 249 -13.92 -8.16 10.89
C ARG A 249 -15.16 -8.97 10.53
N LEU A 250 -15.82 -8.63 9.41
CA LEU A 250 -16.86 -9.50 8.85
C LEU A 250 -16.31 -10.89 8.52
N ALA A 251 -15.15 -10.93 7.89
CA ALA A 251 -14.42 -12.15 7.57
C ALA A 251 -12.92 -12.01 7.89
N THR A 252 -12.28 -13.14 8.16
CA THR A 252 -10.82 -13.25 8.21
C THR A 252 -10.33 -14.18 7.10
N THR A 253 -9.03 -14.23 6.86
CA THR A 253 -8.43 -15.15 5.89
C THR A 253 -7.41 -16.05 6.58
N ASP A 254 -7.35 -17.30 6.12
CA ASP A 254 -6.29 -18.24 6.46
C ASP A 254 -5.78 -18.90 5.17
N GLY A 255 -4.59 -18.49 4.73
CA GLY A 255 -4.14 -18.74 3.37
C GLY A 255 -5.12 -18.17 2.34
N GLU A 256 -5.58 -18.99 1.40
CA GLU A 256 -6.56 -18.60 0.38
C GLU A 256 -8.01 -18.71 0.87
N GLN A 257 -8.25 -19.28 2.05
CA GLN A 257 -9.60 -19.49 2.56
C GLN A 257 -10.13 -18.24 3.27
N VAL A 258 -11.31 -17.79 2.85
CA VAL A 258 -12.08 -16.76 3.57
C VAL A 258 -12.93 -17.45 4.64
N ILE A 259 -12.76 -17.04 5.90
CA ILE A 259 -13.40 -17.62 7.08
C ILE A 259 -14.40 -16.60 7.66
N PRO A 260 -15.69 -16.96 7.81
CA PRO A 260 -16.67 -16.12 8.49
C PRO A 260 -16.22 -15.82 9.93
N TRP A 261 -16.20 -14.54 10.28
CA TRP A 261 -15.81 -14.07 11.61
C TRP A 261 -17.01 -13.44 12.30
N LEU A 262 -17.16 -12.12 12.26
CA LEU A 262 -18.39 -11.45 12.73
C LEU A 262 -19.60 -11.79 11.86
N ALA A 263 -19.38 -12.04 10.57
CA ALA A 263 -20.37 -12.66 9.72
C ALA A 263 -20.58 -14.12 10.17
N ARG A 264 -21.84 -14.51 10.30
CA ARG A 264 -22.24 -15.89 10.47
C ARG A 264 -22.24 -16.62 9.12
N GLU A 265 -22.80 -15.97 8.11
CA GLU A 265 -22.93 -16.48 6.74
C GLU A 265 -23.07 -15.30 5.78
N TRP A 266 -22.85 -15.55 4.49
CA TRP A 266 -23.08 -14.60 3.42
C TRP A 266 -23.53 -15.32 2.15
N GLU A 267 -24.27 -14.61 1.31
CA GLU A 267 -24.76 -15.10 0.03
C GLU A 267 -24.69 -13.99 -1.02
N TRP A 268 -24.16 -14.32 -2.20
CA TRP A 268 -24.21 -13.40 -3.35
C TRP A 268 -25.62 -13.43 -3.95
N ILE A 269 -26.31 -12.29 -3.89
CA ILE A 269 -27.62 -12.13 -4.51
C ILE A 269 -27.46 -11.86 -6.02
N ASP A 270 -26.42 -11.11 -6.38
CA ASP A 270 -26.02 -10.79 -7.74
C ASP A 270 -24.49 -10.51 -7.80
N PRO A 271 -23.88 -10.26 -8.97
CA PRO A 271 -22.43 -10.05 -9.08
C PRO A 271 -21.85 -8.88 -8.29
N GLN A 272 -22.67 -7.95 -7.78
CA GLN A 272 -22.24 -6.76 -7.05
C GLN A 272 -22.87 -6.66 -5.64
N THR A 273 -23.80 -7.53 -5.29
CA THR A 273 -24.53 -7.49 -4.02
C THR A 273 -24.31 -8.75 -3.20
N LEU A 274 -23.68 -8.58 -2.04
CA LEU A 274 -23.49 -9.62 -1.03
C LEU A 274 -24.42 -9.36 0.17
N GLU A 275 -25.29 -10.32 0.49
CA GLU A 275 -26.05 -10.33 1.73
C GLU A 275 -25.23 -10.99 2.83
N VAL A 276 -25.15 -10.36 4.01
CA VAL A 276 -24.35 -10.84 5.14
C VAL A 276 -25.24 -10.92 6.38
N THR A 277 -25.32 -12.10 6.97
CA THR A 277 -25.98 -12.33 8.26
C THR A 277 -24.94 -12.24 9.37
N LEU A 278 -25.15 -11.36 10.35
CA LEU A 278 -24.23 -11.17 11.48
C LEU A 278 -24.47 -12.19 12.60
N ARG A 279 -23.43 -12.45 13.39
CA ARG A 279 -23.56 -13.12 14.69
C ARG A 279 -24.18 -12.18 15.72
N ASP A 280 -24.85 -12.75 16.72
CA ASP A 280 -25.27 -11.99 17.90
C ASP A 280 -24.04 -11.50 18.67
N GLY A 281 -24.03 -10.23 19.04
CA GLY A 281 -22.91 -9.60 19.73
C GLY A 281 -23.31 -8.30 20.41
N THR A 282 -22.45 -7.83 21.29
CA THR A 282 -22.60 -6.53 21.98
C THR A 282 -21.29 -5.77 21.89
N TRP A 283 -21.39 -4.45 21.82
CA TRP A 283 -20.25 -3.57 22.00
C TRP A 283 -19.78 -3.61 23.45
N HIS A 284 -18.57 -3.09 23.68
CA HIS A 284 -17.94 -3.08 25.01
C HIS A 284 -18.70 -2.23 26.05
N ASP A 285 -19.62 -1.36 25.61
CA ASP A 285 -20.54 -0.59 26.43
C ASP A 285 -21.87 -1.31 26.70
N GLY A 286 -22.06 -2.51 26.14
CA GLY A 286 -23.25 -3.35 26.29
C GLY A 286 -24.34 -3.11 25.26
N GLU A 287 -24.20 -2.14 24.35
CA GLU A 287 -25.17 -1.93 23.27
C GLU A 287 -25.15 -3.10 22.27
N PRO A 288 -26.31 -3.58 21.80
CA PRO A 288 -26.36 -4.64 20.79
C PRO A 288 -25.69 -4.21 19.48
N LEU A 289 -24.91 -5.10 18.89
CA LEU A 289 -24.37 -4.91 17.55
C LEU A 289 -25.48 -5.04 16.50
N THR A 290 -25.51 -4.14 15.52
CA THR A 290 -26.48 -4.14 14.42
C THR A 290 -25.82 -4.03 13.05
N ALA A 291 -26.56 -4.37 12.00
CA ALA A 291 -26.12 -4.13 10.62
C ALA A 291 -25.88 -2.63 10.32
N SER A 292 -26.54 -1.73 11.05
CA SER A 292 -26.31 -0.29 10.93
C SER A 292 -24.91 0.13 11.37
N ASP A 293 -24.31 -0.56 12.34
CA ASP A 293 -22.95 -0.27 12.79
C ASP A 293 -21.89 -0.68 11.75
N VAL A 294 -22.15 -1.81 11.08
CA VAL A 294 -21.33 -2.26 9.94
C VAL A 294 -21.46 -1.26 8.80
N ALA A 295 -22.68 -0.90 8.41
CA ALA A 295 -22.92 0.10 7.36
C ALA A 295 -22.28 1.46 7.68
N PHE A 296 -22.40 1.91 8.93
CA PHE A 296 -21.72 3.12 9.42
C PHE A 296 -20.21 3.03 9.22
N THR A 297 -19.59 1.89 9.53
CA THR A 297 -18.15 1.70 9.36
C THR A 297 -17.72 1.88 7.90
N TYR A 298 -18.44 1.27 6.94
CA TYR A 298 -18.13 1.45 5.52
C TYR A 298 -18.30 2.92 5.07
N ALA A 299 -19.39 3.57 5.48
CA ALA A 299 -19.63 4.98 5.16
C ALA A 299 -18.54 5.89 5.76
N PHE A 300 -18.14 5.65 7.01
CA PHE A 300 -17.09 6.39 7.69
C PHE A 300 -15.71 6.20 7.03
N LEU A 301 -15.42 5.01 6.51
CA LEU A 301 -14.18 4.76 5.79
C LEU A 301 -14.14 5.44 4.42
N GLN A 302 -15.29 5.59 3.77
CA GLN A 302 -15.44 6.36 2.52
C GLN A 302 -15.33 7.87 2.75
N ASP A 303 -15.91 8.38 3.84
CA ASP A 303 -15.81 9.79 4.24
C ASP A 303 -15.75 9.94 5.77
N THR A 304 -14.54 10.11 6.29
CA THR A 304 -14.27 10.33 7.71
C THR A 304 -14.79 11.69 8.21
N SER A 305 -15.12 12.62 7.31
CA SER A 305 -15.79 13.87 7.69
C SER A 305 -17.29 13.67 7.95
N MET A 306 -17.86 12.54 7.52
CA MET A 306 -19.30 12.26 7.62
C MET A 306 -20.16 13.41 7.04
N GLY A 307 -19.75 13.98 5.91
CA GLY A 307 -20.42 15.11 5.26
C GLY A 307 -20.27 16.46 5.97
N SER A 308 -19.41 16.57 6.98
CA SER A 308 -19.13 17.86 7.66
C SER A 308 -18.13 18.75 6.93
N ALA A 309 -17.38 18.19 5.98
CA ALA A 309 -16.49 18.93 5.10
C ALA A 309 -17.14 19.20 3.72
N GLU A 310 -16.66 20.23 3.02
CA GLU A 310 -17.14 20.56 1.66
C GLU A 310 -16.80 19.47 0.62
N ALA A 311 -15.77 18.66 0.91
CA ALA A 311 -15.36 17.52 0.10
C ALA A 311 -15.16 16.29 1.00
N PRO A 312 -15.46 15.06 0.51
CA PRO A 312 -15.23 13.83 1.26
C PRO A 312 -13.77 13.70 1.71
N VAL A 313 -13.57 13.22 2.93
CA VAL A 313 -12.26 12.96 3.52
C VAL A 313 -12.12 11.45 3.74
N PRO A 314 -11.70 10.68 2.72
CA PRO A 314 -11.62 9.23 2.85
C PRO A 314 -10.56 8.80 3.84
N ALA A 315 -10.73 7.60 4.43
CA ALA A 315 -9.72 7.01 5.31
C ALA A 315 -8.43 6.76 4.53
N PRO A 316 -7.33 7.50 4.79
CA PRO A 316 -6.21 7.53 3.86
C PRO A 316 -5.58 6.18 3.62
N ARG A 317 -5.55 5.25 4.59
CA ARG A 317 -4.98 3.91 4.39
C ARG A 317 -5.91 2.96 3.61
N LEU A 318 -7.22 3.14 3.72
CA LEU A 318 -8.22 2.18 3.26
C LEU A 318 -8.91 2.62 1.96
N ARG A 319 -8.65 3.85 1.50
CA ARG A 319 -9.20 4.42 0.27
C ARG A 319 -9.06 3.50 -0.94
N GLY A 320 -7.88 2.91 -1.12
CA GLY A 320 -7.63 1.98 -2.22
C GLY A 320 -8.41 0.67 -2.15
N ARG A 321 -9.05 0.34 -1.02
CA ARG A 321 -9.83 -0.91 -0.81
C ARG A 321 -11.33 -0.73 -0.91
N SER A 322 -11.79 0.52 -1.01
CA SER A 322 -13.20 0.79 -1.25
C SER A 322 -13.46 0.69 -2.75
N SER A 323 -14.41 -0.15 -3.14
CA SER A 323 -15.04 -0.03 -4.46
C SER A 323 -15.98 1.19 -4.44
N VAL A 324 -15.97 1.97 -5.51
CA VAL A 324 -16.99 3.01 -5.77
C VAL A 324 -18.19 2.36 -6.43
#